data_AF-A0A817P4F1-F1
#
_entry.id   AF-A0A817P4F1-F1
#
_cell.length_a   1.000
_cell.length_b   1.000
_cell.length_c   1.000
_cell.angle_alpha   90.00
_cell.angle_beta   90.00
_cell.angle_gamma   90.00
#
_symmetry.space_group_name_H-M   'P 1'
#
loop_
_entity.id
_entity.type
_entity.pdbx_description
1 polymer ?
#
loop_
_entity_poly.entity_id
_entity_poly.type
_entity_poly.pdbx_seq_one_letter_code
_entity_poly.pdbx_strand_id
1 'polypeptide(L)'
;MTIHSKQVIVGFFYFKRRHALCSRKVTKLITQRDVVNADTINNSATHFINKIIKLLPPYRQRNVLNTDQSGLEIEMVGNRTLSFKGEKATFGKVRSVHNTSHSYTIQFIISLIGQPIGTCYLWLKEKNGYMSDNIKKNLFQAFNVTITYSKSGKLSSSLVKYWIENVLEPTVRNEKVLLLLDSWSGQTDEQLYSKMKHLRLEIIPKKTTAMTQPLDITYNRQYKHIVRTIYDHVRLYDIDCNLSLRNNIIKLTSLCYSQICSKKFILMHRYSWFQGGYLENNPGSYQNVEEICLRFQDYACHENRCDNIPLIQCSFCEKVLCFHHFFVMYHIH
;
A
#
# COMPACT_ATOMS: atom_id res chain seq x y z
N MET A 1 35.46 42.40 -15.39
CA MET A 1 34.78 41.25 -16.02
C MET A 1 33.56 40.79 -15.20
N THR A 2 32.74 41.71 -14.66
CA THR A 2 31.79 41.38 -13.57
C THR A 2 30.35 41.88 -13.81
N ILE A 3 30.08 42.46 -14.98
CA ILE A 3 28.76 43.04 -15.31
C ILE A 3 27.91 42.07 -16.14
N HIS A 4 28.52 41.24 -16.99
CA HIS A 4 27.80 40.25 -17.81
C HIS A 4 27.13 39.12 -17.00
N SER A 5 27.66 38.76 -15.83
CA SER A 5 27.07 37.69 -15.01
C SER A 5 25.73 38.07 -14.37
N LYS A 6 25.53 39.35 -14.01
CA LYS A 6 24.28 39.79 -13.37
C LYS A 6 23.09 39.85 -14.35
N GLN A 7 23.31 40.26 -15.60
CA GLN A 7 22.24 40.29 -16.61
C GLN A 7 21.76 38.89 -17.01
N VAL A 8 22.68 37.92 -17.13
CA VAL A 8 22.34 36.52 -17.45
C VAL A 8 21.48 35.88 -16.33
N ILE A 9 21.80 36.17 -15.06
CA ILE A 9 21.05 35.65 -13.91
C ILE A 9 19.62 36.20 -13.88
N VAL A 10 19.45 37.51 -14.15
CA VAL A 10 18.13 38.16 -14.18
C VAL A 10 17.29 37.64 -15.36
N GLY A 11 17.89 37.50 -16.54
CA GLY A 11 17.21 36.93 -17.71
C GLY A 11 16.73 35.49 -17.48
N PHE A 12 17.57 34.65 -16.87
CA PHE A 12 17.23 33.27 -16.57
C PHE A 12 16.12 33.14 -15.51
N PHE A 13 16.08 34.04 -14.54
CA PHE A 13 14.99 34.11 -13.55
C PHE A 13 13.63 34.42 -14.20
N TYR A 14 13.57 35.44 -15.08
CA TYR A 14 12.34 35.79 -15.78
C TYR A 14 11.90 34.70 -16.78
N PHE A 15 12.85 34.03 -17.44
CA PHE A 15 12.58 32.88 -18.30
C PHE A 15 11.91 31.74 -17.51
N LYS A 16 12.52 31.35 -16.37
CA LYS A 16 11.97 30.32 -15.49
C LYS A 16 10.55 30.65 -15.03
N ARG A 17 10.30 31.90 -14.61
CA ARG A 17 8.98 32.35 -14.16
C ARG A 17 7.94 32.32 -15.28
N ARG A 18 8.31 32.75 -16.49
CA ARG A 18 7.42 32.76 -17.67
C ARG A 18 7.03 31.35 -18.12
N HIS A 19 7.92 30.38 -17.96
CA HIS A 19 7.70 28.99 -18.37
C HIS A 19 7.34 28.05 -17.21
N ALA A 20 6.99 28.59 -16.04
CA ALA A 20 6.67 27.80 -14.83
C ALA A 20 7.75 26.79 -14.41
N LEU A 21 9.02 27.10 -14.68
CA LEU A 21 10.16 26.28 -14.34
C LEU A 21 10.67 26.65 -12.94
N CYS A 22 10.88 25.65 -12.08
CA CYS A 22 11.52 25.84 -10.78
C CYS A 22 12.75 24.96 -10.65
N SER A 23 13.71 25.38 -9.82
CA SER A 23 14.85 24.52 -9.49
C SER A 23 14.37 23.40 -8.58
N ARG A 24 14.63 22.15 -8.95
CA ARG A 24 14.24 20.96 -8.18
C ARG A 24 15.47 20.11 -7.93
N LYS A 25 15.55 19.47 -6.76
CA LYS A 25 16.53 18.40 -6.51
C LYS A 25 16.32 17.31 -7.55
N VAL A 26 17.38 16.88 -8.23
CA VAL A 26 17.32 15.73 -9.13
C VAL A 26 16.96 14.51 -8.31
N THR A 27 15.78 13.93 -8.55
CA THR A 27 15.27 12.77 -7.79
C THR A 27 15.70 11.45 -8.40
N LYS A 28 16.04 11.44 -9.70
CA LYS A 28 16.50 10.27 -10.44
C LYS A 28 17.39 10.73 -11.59
N LEU A 29 18.58 10.13 -11.70
CA LEU A 29 19.43 10.27 -12.89
C LEU A 29 19.07 9.14 -13.85
N ILE A 30 18.84 9.47 -15.12
CA ILE A 30 18.53 8.52 -16.18
C ILE A 30 19.52 8.72 -17.34
N THR A 31 19.87 7.62 -18.01
CA THR A 31 20.73 7.61 -19.19
C THR A 31 19.93 7.82 -20.46
N GLN A 32 20.58 8.15 -21.58
CA GLN A 32 19.91 8.26 -22.89
C GLN A 32 19.30 6.92 -23.34
N ARG A 33 19.92 5.79 -22.96
CA ARG A 33 19.32 4.46 -23.13
C ARG A 33 18.03 4.32 -22.32
N ASP A 34 17.94 4.90 -21.13
CA ASP A 34 16.72 4.88 -20.32
C ASP A 34 15.58 5.71 -20.94
N VAL A 35 15.88 6.73 -21.74
CA VAL A 35 14.88 7.51 -22.49
C VAL A 35 14.29 6.70 -23.66
N VAL A 36 15.12 6.05 -24.49
CA VAL A 36 14.63 5.14 -25.57
C VAL A 36 13.90 3.92 -24.98
N ASN A 37 14.35 3.45 -23.82
CA ASN A 37 13.66 2.41 -23.06
C ASN A 37 12.31 2.92 -22.53
N ALA A 38 12.17 4.21 -22.23
CA ALA A 38 10.91 4.79 -21.75
C ALA A 38 9.81 4.73 -22.82
N ASP A 39 10.10 5.05 -24.09
CA ASP A 39 9.12 4.91 -25.18
C ASP A 39 8.70 3.45 -25.37
N THR A 40 9.66 2.52 -25.28
CA THR A 40 9.39 1.08 -25.36
C THR A 40 8.50 0.62 -24.19
N ILE A 41 8.80 1.08 -22.97
CA ILE A 41 8.01 0.80 -21.76
C ILE A 41 6.60 1.39 -21.90
N ASN A 42 6.46 2.63 -22.37
CA ASN A 42 5.16 3.28 -22.58
C ASN A 42 4.32 2.58 -23.66
N ASN A 43 4.95 2.17 -24.76
CA ASN A 43 4.29 1.41 -25.81
C ASN A 43 3.83 0.04 -25.30
N SER A 44 4.66 -0.64 -24.50
CA SER A 44 4.30 -1.92 -23.89
C SER A 44 3.12 -1.79 -22.90
N ALA A 45 3.11 -0.71 -22.09
CA ALA A 45 2.00 -0.37 -21.21
C ALA A 45 0.72 -0.10 -22.02
N THR A 46 0.80 0.76 -23.03
CA THR A 46 -0.34 1.12 -23.89
C THR A 46 -0.92 -0.09 -24.60
N HIS A 47 -0.06 -0.95 -25.16
CA HIS A 47 -0.49 -2.20 -25.80
C HIS A 47 -1.20 -3.13 -24.81
N PHE A 48 -0.65 -3.28 -23.60
CA PHE A 48 -1.26 -4.08 -22.55
C PHE A 48 -2.63 -3.53 -22.14
N ILE A 49 -2.74 -2.22 -21.88
CA ILE A 49 -4.01 -1.59 -21.51
C ILE A 49 -5.06 -1.77 -22.63
N ASN A 50 -4.69 -1.54 -23.89
CA ASN A 50 -5.59 -1.75 -25.03
C ASN A 50 -6.06 -3.22 -25.14
N LYS A 51 -5.18 -4.18 -24.84
CA LYS A 51 -5.55 -5.60 -24.74
C LYS A 51 -6.57 -5.81 -23.63
N ILE A 52 -6.31 -5.30 -22.43
CA ILE A 52 -7.22 -5.46 -21.28
C ILE A 52 -8.57 -4.85 -21.56
N ILE A 53 -8.64 -3.61 -22.07
CA ILE A 53 -9.91 -2.94 -22.41
C ILE A 53 -10.76 -3.80 -23.34
N LYS A 54 -10.17 -4.41 -24.37
CA LYS A 54 -10.87 -5.33 -25.29
C LYS A 54 -11.34 -6.62 -24.61
N LEU A 55 -10.68 -7.05 -23.54
CA LEU A 55 -11.04 -8.24 -22.76
C LEU A 55 -12.11 -7.97 -21.70
N LEU A 56 -12.34 -6.73 -21.27
CA LEU A 56 -13.27 -6.39 -20.19
C LEU A 56 -14.75 -6.75 -20.44
N PRO A 57 -15.36 -6.60 -21.64
CA PRO A 57 -16.82 -6.71 -21.82
C PRO A 57 -17.49 -7.95 -21.22
N PRO A 58 -16.94 -9.18 -21.33
CA PRO A 58 -17.55 -10.38 -20.74
C PRO A 58 -17.36 -10.53 -19.23
N TYR A 59 -16.65 -9.63 -18.55
CA TYR A 59 -16.39 -9.69 -17.11
C TYR A 59 -17.24 -8.68 -16.35
N ARG A 60 -17.78 -9.10 -15.21
CA ARG A 60 -18.32 -8.15 -14.22
C ARG A 60 -17.15 -7.33 -13.67
N GLN A 61 -17.29 -6.02 -13.57
CA GLN A 61 -16.21 -5.16 -13.07
C GLN A 61 -15.72 -5.57 -11.65
N ARG A 62 -16.62 -6.10 -10.80
CA ARG A 62 -16.24 -6.63 -9.47
C ARG A 62 -15.30 -7.84 -9.52
N ASN A 63 -15.22 -8.53 -10.66
CA ASN A 63 -14.39 -9.71 -10.91
C ASN A 63 -13.18 -9.42 -11.81
N VAL A 64 -12.92 -8.14 -12.11
CA VAL A 64 -11.68 -7.70 -12.73
C VAL A 64 -10.79 -7.22 -11.61
N LEU A 65 -9.72 -7.97 -11.35
CA LEU A 65 -8.95 -7.89 -10.11
C LEU A 65 -7.51 -7.50 -10.39
N ASN A 66 -6.93 -6.69 -9.52
CA ASN A 66 -5.50 -6.52 -9.41
C ASN A 66 -5.06 -6.97 -8.01
N THR A 67 -3.95 -7.69 -7.93
CA THR A 67 -3.30 -8.05 -6.68
C THR A 67 -1.82 -7.74 -6.75
N ASP A 68 -1.25 -7.42 -5.60
CA ASP A 68 0.14 -7.02 -5.47
C ASP A 68 0.60 -7.21 -4.03
N GLN A 69 1.88 -7.48 -3.86
CA GLN A 69 2.50 -7.59 -2.54
C GLN A 69 3.18 -6.28 -2.15
N SER A 70 3.06 -5.91 -0.88
CA SER A 70 3.78 -4.78 -0.31
C SER A 70 4.58 -5.20 0.92
N GLY A 71 5.89 -4.96 0.90
CA GLY A 71 6.74 -5.08 2.08
C GLY A 71 6.54 -3.90 3.03
N LEU A 72 6.45 -4.18 4.33
CA LEU A 72 6.40 -3.20 5.42
C LEU A 72 7.51 -3.49 6.42
N GLU A 73 8.26 -2.47 6.81
CA GLU A 73 9.23 -2.62 7.90
C GLU A 73 8.53 -3.08 9.19
N ILE A 74 9.16 -3.99 9.93
CA ILE A 74 8.65 -4.50 11.22
C ILE A 74 8.56 -3.36 12.25
N GLU A 75 9.44 -2.37 12.14
CA GLU A 75 9.36 -1.12 12.86
C GLU A 75 9.47 0.05 11.86
N MET A 76 8.35 0.73 11.60
CA MET A 76 8.36 1.90 10.72
C MET A 76 8.88 3.13 11.45
N VAL A 77 9.76 3.87 10.79
CA VAL A 77 10.38 5.08 11.34
C VAL A 77 10.24 6.22 10.33
N GLY A 78 9.93 7.42 10.81
CA GLY A 78 9.97 8.64 10.01
C GLY A 78 11.41 9.01 9.65
N ASN A 79 11.65 9.35 8.38
CA ASN A 79 12.96 9.84 7.91
C ASN A 79 13.21 11.31 8.26
N ARG A 80 12.31 11.93 9.03
CA ARG A 80 12.35 13.35 9.41
C ARG A 80 11.87 13.48 10.84
N THR A 81 12.51 14.36 11.58
CA THR A 81 12.10 14.79 12.92
C THR A 81 12.39 16.28 13.07
N LEU A 82 11.79 16.92 14.06
CA LEU A 82 12.14 18.28 14.44
C LEU A 82 13.47 18.26 15.22
N SER A 83 14.35 19.20 14.90
CA SER A 83 15.72 19.30 15.42
C SER A 83 16.15 20.77 15.34
N PHE A 84 17.05 21.19 16.23
CA PHE A 84 17.45 22.59 16.28
C PHE A 84 18.36 22.95 15.11
N LYS A 85 18.20 24.18 14.61
CA LYS A 85 19.00 24.68 13.49
C LYS A 85 20.47 24.76 13.89
N GLY A 86 21.35 24.13 13.10
CA GLY A 86 22.79 24.12 13.34
C GLY A 86 23.30 22.90 14.11
N GLU A 87 22.42 21.97 14.50
CA GLU A 87 22.85 20.70 15.10
C GLU A 87 23.68 19.87 14.10
N LYS A 88 24.79 19.31 14.60
CA LYS A 88 25.68 18.44 13.81
C LYS A 88 25.09 17.05 13.57
N ALA A 89 24.21 16.59 14.46
CA ALA A 89 23.56 15.29 14.39
C ALA A 89 22.15 15.37 14.97
N THR A 90 21.22 14.62 14.37
CA THR A 90 19.85 14.46 14.82
C THR A 90 19.60 12.98 15.07
N PHE A 91 19.18 12.60 16.27
CA PHE A 91 18.98 11.20 16.67
C PHE A 91 17.50 10.85 16.73
N GLY A 92 17.16 9.64 16.29
CA GLY A 92 15.82 9.05 16.44
C GLY A 92 15.89 7.82 17.35
N LYS A 93 14.89 7.65 18.22
CA LYS A 93 14.75 6.47 19.09
C LYS A 93 13.89 5.41 18.41
N VAL A 94 14.40 4.18 18.37
CA VAL A 94 13.72 2.97 17.89
C VAL A 94 13.84 1.88 18.94
N ARG A 95 12.89 0.93 18.97
CA ARG A 95 12.96 -0.24 19.86
C ARG A 95 13.99 -1.25 19.35
N SER A 96 14.11 -1.42 18.02
CA SER A 96 15.08 -2.34 17.42
C SER A 96 15.53 -1.87 16.04
N VAL A 97 16.81 -1.52 15.91
CA VAL A 97 17.46 -1.19 14.61
C VAL A 97 17.35 -2.36 13.61
N HIS A 98 17.34 -3.59 14.10
CA HIS A 98 17.14 -4.76 13.24
C HIS A 98 15.73 -4.75 12.61
N ASN A 99 14.71 -4.34 13.37
CA ASN A 99 13.32 -4.33 12.90
C ASN A 99 13.03 -3.17 11.93
N THR A 100 13.88 -2.14 11.87
CA THR A 100 13.75 -1.06 10.88
C THR A 100 14.29 -1.46 9.50
N SER A 101 15.08 -2.54 9.41
CA SER A 101 15.65 -3.05 8.14
C SER A 101 14.99 -4.34 7.65
N HIS A 102 14.27 -5.03 8.54
CA HIS A 102 13.53 -6.23 8.22
C HIS A 102 12.06 -5.92 8.00
N SER A 103 11.44 -6.64 7.06
CA SER A 103 10.04 -6.47 6.71
C SER A 103 9.24 -7.75 6.86
N TYR A 104 7.94 -7.55 7.10
CA TYR A 104 6.91 -8.53 6.76
C TYR A 104 6.25 -8.10 5.45
N THR A 105 5.50 -9.01 4.82
CA THR A 105 4.84 -8.71 3.56
C THR A 105 3.35 -8.96 3.69
N ILE A 106 2.59 -8.08 3.05
CA ILE A 106 1.15 -8.22 2.89
C ILE A 106 0.78 -8.23 1.42
N GLN A 107 -0.36 -8.80 1.08
CA GLN A 107 -0.91 -8.81 -0.27
C GLN A 107 -2.40 -8.53 -0.22
N PHE A 108 -2.82 -7.64 -1.11
CA PHE A 108 -4.20 -7.19 -1.24
C PHE A 108 -4.79 -7.61 -2.57
N ILE A 109 -6.12 -7.58 -2.67
CA ILE A 109 -6.84 -7.71 -3.94
C ILE A 109 -7.81 -6.54 -4.01
N ILE A 110 -7.77 -5.79 -5.10
CA ILE A 110 -8.76 -4.77 -5.41
C ILE A 110 -9.44 -5.08 -6.73
N SER A 111 -10.74 -4.82 -6.79
CA SER A 111 -11.55 -4.95 -8.00
C SER A 111 -11.61 -3.65 -8.79
N LEU A 112 -11.98 -3.73 -10.07
CA LEU A 112 -12.13 -2.58 -10.97
C LEU A 112 -13.22 -1.59 -10.50
N ILE A 113 -14.22 -2.05 -9.74
CA ILE A 113 -15.20 -1.17 -9.08
C ILE A 113 -14.64 -0.45 -7.85
N GLY A 114 -13.37 -0.66 -7.50
CA GLY A 114 -12.69 -0.02 -6.37
C GLY A 114 -12.97 -0.67 -5.02
N GLN A 115 -13.48 -1.90 -4.97
CA GLN A 115 -13.65 -2.64 -3.71
C GLN A 115 -12.42 -3.51 -3.46
N PRO A 116 -11.76 -3.38 -2.29
CA PRO A 116 -10.90 -4.44 -1.79
C PRO A 116 -11.73 -5.69 -1.51
N ILE A 117 -11.21 -6.86 -1.86
CA ILE A 117 -11.93 -8.13 -1.71
C ILE A 117 -11.06 -9.19 -1.06
N GLY A 118 -11.70 -10.13 -0.37
CA GLY A 118 -11.01 -11.18 0.38
C GLY A 118 -10.32 -10.64 1.62
N THR A 119 -9.59 -11.54 2.29
CA THR A 119 -8.75 -11.20 3.43
C THR A 119 -7.43 -10.58 2.98
N CYS A 120 -6.83 -9.74 3.82
CA CYS A 120 -5.44 -9.31 3.63
C CYS A 120 -4.53 -10.51 3.89
N TYR A 121 -3.74 -10.90 2.90
CA TYR A 121 -2.81 -12.01 3.06
C TYR A 121 -1.51 -11.50 3.69
N LEU A 122 -1.18 -11.97 4.89
CA LEU A 122 -0.01 -11.55 5.67
C LEU A 122 0.94 -12.73 5.80
N TRP A 123 2.22 -12.55 5.49
CA TRP A 123 3.23 -13.53 5.86
C TRP A 123 4.41 -12.95 6.64
N LEU A 124 4.69 -13.63 7.74
CA LEU A 124 5.74 -13.27 8.68
C LEU A 124 7.01 -14.08 8.37
N LYS A 125 8.17 -13.45 8.55
CA LYS A 125 9.45 -14.11 8.41
C LYS A 125 9.78 -14.90 9.67
N GLU A 126 9.97 -16.21 9.53
CA GLU A 126 10.32 -17.14 10.62
C GLU A 126 11.62 -17.87 10.31
N LYS A 127 12.50 -18.05 11.31
CA LYS A 127 13.85 -18.64 11.12
C LYS A 127 13.83 -19.99 10.38
N ASN A 128 12.85 -20.83 10.68
CA ASN A 128 12.70 -22.16 10.10
C ASN A 128 11.66 -22.22 8.97
N GLY A 129 11.00 -21.11 8.65
CA GLY A 129 9.96 -21.02 7.63
C GLY A 129 8.61 -21.60 8.02
N TYR A 130 8.45 -22.13 9.23
CA TYR A 130 7.18 -22.58 9.79
C TYR A 130 7.00 -22.05 11.22
N MET A 131 5.75 -21.95 11.63
CA MET A 131 5.36 -21.63 13.00
C MET A 131 4.94 -22.91 13.73
N SER A 132 5.40 -23.10 14.97
CA SER A 132 4.96 -24.24 15.79
C SER A 132 3.50 -24.08 16.20
N ASP A 133 2.79 -25.19 16.36
CA ASP A 133 1.35 -25.15 16.64
C ASP A 133 1.02 -24.53 18.01
N ASN A 134 1.92 -24.67 18.98
CA ASN A 134 1.80 -24.00 20.28
C ASN A 134 1.84 -22.47 20.15
N ILE A 135 2.66 -21.92 19.24
CA ILE A 135 2.67 -20.48 18.99
C ILE A 135 1.41 -20.08 18.22
N LYS A 136 1.00 -20.86 17.20
CA LYS A 136 -0.22 -20.57 16.41
C LYS A 136 -1.47 -20.44 17.28
N LYS A 137 -1.62 -21.29 18.30
CA LYS A 137 -2.75 -21.24 19.26
C LYS A 137 -2.85 -19.92 20.03
N ASN A 138 -1.71 -19.26 20.26
CA ASN A 138 -1.63 -18.00 20.99
C ASN A 138 -1.58 -16.77 20.07
N LEU A 139 -1.67 -16.98 18.75
CA LEU A 139 -1.71 -15.87 17.81
C LEU A 139 -3.08 -15.22 17.80
N PHE A 140 -3.07 -13.88 17.74
CA PHE A 140 -4.28 -13.10 17.54
C PHE A 140 -4.97 -13.55 16.24
N GLN A 141 -6.25 -13.89 16.33
CA GLN A 141 -7.04 -14.31 15.18
C GLN A 141 -7.87 -13.13 14.67
N ALA A 142 -7.62 -12.73 13.44
CA ALA A 142 -8.37 -11.67 12.76
C ALA A 142 -9.13 -12.26 11.57
N PHE A 143 -10.45 -12.06 11.51
CA PHE A 143 -11.28 -12.62 10.46
C PHE A 143 -10.96 -12.08 9.05
N ASN A 144 -10.39 -10.87 8.97
CA ASN A 144 -10.05 -10.20 7.72
C ASN A 144 -8.57 -10.33 7.33
N VAL A 145 -7.80 -11.21 8.00
CA VAL A 145 -6.37 -11.45 7.70
C VAL A 145 -6.12 -12.96 7.58
N THR A 146 -5.58 -13.39 6.45
CA THR A 146 -5.07 -14.77 6.28
C THR A 146 -3.57 -14.76 6.53
N ILE A 147 -3.10 -15.55 7.49
CA ILE A 147 -1.71 -15.52 7.95
C ILE A 147 -0.94 -16.75 7.45
N THR A 148 0.28 -16.55 6.98
CA THR A 148 1.25 -17.64 6.79
C THR A 148 2.67 -17.22 7.19
N TYR A 149 3.65 -18.09 6.94
CA TYR A 149 5.04 -17.92 7.36
C TYR A 149 6.00 -18.26 6.24
N SER A 150 7.15 -17.61 6.22
CA SER A 150 8.22 -17.96 5.29
C SER A 150 9.61 -17.77 5.90
N LYS A 151 10.60 -18.48 5.36
CA LYS A 151 11.98 -18.42 5.87
C LYS A 151 12.66 -17.09 5.53
N SER A 152 12.45 -16.61 4.31
CA SER A 152 13.14 -15.45 3.77
C SER A 152 12.35 -14.15 3.90
N GLY A 153 11.04 -14.22 4.13
CA GLY A 153 10.11 -13.09 3.97
C GLY A 153 9.76 -12.80 2.51
N LYS A 154 10.48 -13.39 1.55
CA LYS A 154 10.27 -13.21 0.11
C LYS A 154 9.19 -14.16 -0.40
N LEU A 155 8.58 -13.77 -1.50
CA LEU A 155 7.60 -14.56 -2.21
C LEU A 155 8.22 -15.83 -2.80
N SER A 156 7.46 -16.93 -2.77
CA SER A 156 7.79 -18.24 -3.34
C SER A 156 6.54 -18.85 -3.95
N SER A 157 6.68 -19.81 -4.88
CA SER A 157 5.53 -20.49 -5.49
C SER A 157 4.61 -21.17 -4.45
N SER A 158 5.17 -21.64 -3.33
CA SER A 158 4.38 -22.19 -2.22
C SER A 158 3.51 -21.15 -1.52
N LEU A 159 4.01 -19.92 -1.33
CA LEU A 159 3.23 -18.81 -0.78
C LEU A 159 2.12 -18.37 -1.75
N VAL A 160 2.39 -18.40 -3.06
CA VAL A 160 1.39 -18.13 -4.09
C VAL A 160 0.29 -19.19 -4.08
N LYS A 161 0.67 -20.47 -4.04
CA LYS A 161 -0.30 -21.58 -3.94
C LYS A 161 -1.17 -21.44 -2.69
N TYR A 162 -0.58 -21.14 -1.55
CA TYR A 162 -1.33 -20.93 -0.30
C TYR A 162 -2.29 -19.75 -0.41
N TRP A 163 -1.87 -18.64 -1.02
CA TRP A 163 -2.73 -17.48 -1.28
C TRP A 163 -3.90 -17.84 -2.21
N ILE A 164 -3.66 -18.61 -3.27
CA ILE A 164 -4.71 -19.08 -4.17
C ILE A 164 -5.76 -19.87 -3.38
N GLU A 165 -5.34 -20.90 -2.65
CA GLU A 165 -6.22 -21.83 -1.95
C GLU A 165 -6.96 -21.19 -0.76
N ASN A 166 -6.35 -20.22 -0.06
CA ASN A 166 -6.89 -19.67 1.19
C ASN A 166 -7.42 -18.24 1.09
N VAL A 167 -7.20 -17.56 -0.03
CA VAL A 167 -7.64 -16.17 -0.23
C VAL A 167 -8.37 -16.02 -1.56
N LEU A 168 -7.69 -16.26 -2.68
CA LEU A 168 -8.26 -15.97 -4.00
C LEU A 168 -9.48 -16.86 -4.31
N GLU A 169 -9.33 -18.19 -4.23
CA GLU A 169 -10.38 -19.16 -4.56
C GLU A 169 -11.63 -18.99 -3.67
N PRO A 170 -11.53 -18.89 -2.32
CA PRO A 170 -12.69 -18.60 -1.48
C PRO A 170 -13.38 -17.25 -1.80
N THR A 171 -12.59 -16.26 -2.25
CA THR A 171 -13.10 -14.91 -2.56
C THR A 171 -13.88 -14.89 -3.87
N VAL A 172 -13.35 -15.51 -4.92
CA VAL A 172 -13.96 -15.45 -6.26
C VAL A 172 -14.90 -16.61 -6.58
N ARG A 173 -14.77 -17.72 -5.82
CA ARG A 173 -15.58 -18.94 -5.97
C ARG A 173 -15.53 -19.42 -7.43
N ASN A 174 -16.69 -19.74 -8.02
CA ASN A 174 -16.82 -20.19 -9.40
C ASN A 174 -17.11 -19.05 -10.39
N GLU A 175 -16.89 -17.79 -10.02
CA GLU A 175 -17.14 -16.67 -10.94
C GLU A 175 -16.07 -16.57 -12.04
N LYS A 176 -16.46 -16.00 -13.18
CA LYS A 176 -15.52 -15.65 -14.25
C LYS A 176 -14.70 -14.43 -13.84
N VAL A 177 -13.38 -14.59 -13.77
CA VAL A 177 -12.44 -13.60 -13.20
C VAL A 177 -11.34 -13.26 -14.20
N LEU A 178 -11.00 -11.98 -14.27
CA LEU A 178 -9.81 -11.48 -14.93
C LEU A 178 -8.85 -10.97 -13.84
N LEU A 179 -7.69 -11.59 -13.69
CA LEU A 179 -6.71 -11.23 -12.66
C LEU A 179 -5.45 -10.65 -13.29
N LEU A 180 -5.13 -9.42 -12.91
CA LEU A 180 -3.94 -8.69 -13.33
C LEU A 180 -2.83 -8.84 -12.28
N LEU A 181 -1.69 -9.38 -12.71
CA LEU A 181 -0.52 -9.68 -11.88
C LEU A 181 0.74 -8.97 -12.37
N ASP A 182 1.70 -8.79 -11.48
CA ASP A 182 3.04 -8.37 -11.88
C ASP A 182 3.76 -9.48 -12.68
N SER A 183 4.91 -9.13 -13.24
CA SER A 183 5.69 -10.02 -14.11
C SER A 183 6.73 -10.86 -13.36
N TRP A 184 6.53 -11.10 -12.06
CA TRP A 184 7.45 -11.92 -11.28
C TRP A 184 7.25 -13.42 -11.57
N SER A 185 8.32 -14.09 -12.00
CA SER A 185 8.24 -15.43 -12.61
C SER A 185 7.65 -16.53 -11.71
N GLY A 186 7.72 -16.40 -10.39
CA GLY A 186 7.12 -17.40 -9.49
C GLY A 186 5.61 -17.22 -9.27
N GLN A 187 5.01 -16.15 -9.79
CA GLN A 187 3.55 -15.90 -9.78
C GLN A 187 2.88 -16.12 -11.12
N THR A 188 3.66 -16.14 -12.20
CA THR A 188 3.14 -16.27 -13.57
C THR A 188 3.05 -17.72 -14.05
N ASP A 189 3.36 -18.69 -13.20
CA ASP A 189 3.23 -20.11 -13.53
C ASP A 189 1.74 -20.49 -13.59
N GLU A 190 1.22 -20.69 -14.80
CA GLU A 190 -0.18 -21.05 -15.05
C GLU A 190 -0.58 -22.36 -14.34
N GLN A 191 0.37 -23.27 -14.07
CA GLN A 191 0.07 -24.52 -13.37
C GLN A 191 -0.46 -24.28 -11.95
N LEU A 192 -0.04 -23.18 -11.30
CA LEU A 192 -0.52 -22.80 -9.97
C LEU A 192 -2.04 -22.51 -9.96
N TYR A 193 -2.57 -22.07 -11.10
CA TYR A 193 -3.97 -21.65 -11.25
C TYR A 193 -4.82 -22.68 -12.01
N SER A 194 -4.25 -23.83 -12.37
CA SER A 194 -4.90 -24.88 -13.17
C SER A 194 -6.26 -25.36 -12.63
N LYS A 195 -6.47 -25.29 -11.31
CA LYS A 195 -7.76 -25.63 -10.67
C LYS A 195 -8.85 -24.57 -10.89
N MET A 196 -8.47 -23.32 -11.16
CA MET A 196 -9.38 -22.19 -11.31
C MET A 196 -9.83 -22.02 -12.78
N LYS A 197 -10.73 -22.90 -13.24
CA LYS A 197 -11.16 -22.99 -14.65
C LYS A 197 -11.74 -21.71 -15.27
N HIS A 198 -12.27 -20.80 -14.44
CA HIS A 198 -12.90 -19.56 -14.89
C HIS A 198 -12.02 -18.31 -14.65
N LEU A 199 -10.77 -18.52 -14.27
CA LEU A 199 -9.77 -17.47 -14.09
C LEU A 199 -8.98 -17.27 -15.38
N ARG A 200 -8.87 -16.01 -15.82
CA ARG A 200 -7.91 -15.58 -16.83
C ARG A 200 -6.84 -14.72 -16.16
N LEU A 201 -5.58 -15.11 -16.32
CA LEU A 201 -4.43 -14.32 -15.88
C LEU A 201 -3.99 -13.38 -17.00
N GLU A 202 -3.66 -12.15 -16.62
CA GLU A 202 -2.99 -11.20 -17.51
C GLU A 202 -1.81 -10.56 -16.79
N ILE A 203 -0.64 -10.66 -17.40
CA ILE A 203 0.62 -10.26 -16.78
C ILE A 203 0.98 -8.85 -17.20
N ILE A 204 1.07 -7.94 -16.22
CA ILE A 204 1.50 -6.57 -16.41
C ILE A 204 2.96 -6.58 -16.90
N PRO A 205 3.29 -5.87 -17.99
CA PRO A 205 4.64 -5.85 -18.52
C PRO A 205 5.69 -5.39 -17.51
N LYS A 206 6.90 -5.94 -17.64
CA LYS A 206 8.04 -5.55 -16.81
C LYS A 206 8.26 -4.04 -16.87
N LYS A 207 8.53 -3.42 -15.72
CA LYS A 207 8.82 -1.99 -15.56
C LYS A 207 7.65 -1.03 -15.85
N THR A 208 6.44 -1.52 -16.12
CA THR A 208 5.26 -0.65 -16.27
C THR A 208 4.43 -0.51 -15.00
N THR A 209 4.76 -1.26 -13.95
CA THR A 209 4.01 -1.37 -12.69
C THR A 209 3.62 -0.01 -12.10
N ALA A 210 4.56 0.93 -12.01
CA ALA A 210 4.28 2.28 -11.46
C ALA A 210 3.23 3.08 -12.26
N MET A 211 2.95 2.68 -13.50
CA MET A 211 2.00 3.33 -14.40
C MET A 211 0.71 2.53 -14.55
N THR A 212 0.78 1.19 -14.49
CA THR A 212 -0.33 0.31 -14.86
C THR A 212 -0.80 -0.61 -13.75
N GLN A 213 -0.18 -0.63 -12.56
CA GLN A 213 -0.61 -1.48 -11.45
C GLN A 213 -1.44 -0.67 -10.44
N PRO A 214 -2.78 -0.85 -10.40
CA PRO A 214 -3.67 -0.09 -9.52
C PRO A 214 -3.22 -0.03 -8.06
N LEU A 215 -2.77 -1.15 -7.47
CA LEU A 215 -2.31 -1.19 -6.08
C LEU A 215 -1.10 -0.28 -5.82
N ASP A 216 -0.14 -0.21 -6.75
CA ASP A 216 1.06 0.61 -6.60
C ASP A 216 0.84 2.09 -6.89
N ILE A 217 -0.10 2.41 -7.78
CA ILE A 217 -0.40 3.79 -8.16
C ILE A 217 -0.92 4.58 -6.95
N THR A 218 -1.78 4.00 -6.13
CA THR A 218 -2.40 4.72 -5.00
C THR A 218 -2.56 3.87 -3.73
N TYR A 219 -3.16 2.69 -3.81
CA TYR A 219 -3.63 1.94 -2.64
C TYR A 219 -2.52 1.63 -1.61
N ASN A 220 -1.41 1.05 -2.04
CA ASN A 220 -0.30 0.63 -1.17
C ASN A 220 0.26 1.80 -0.35
N ARG A 221 0.33 2.99 -0.96
CA ARG A 221 0.80 4.21 -0.28
C ARG A 221 -0.14 4.64 0.83
N GLN A 222 -1.44 4.58 0.59
CA GLN A 222 -2.48 5.00 1.54
C GLN A 222 -2.52 4.07 2.75
N TYR A 223 -2.47 2.76 2.52
CA TYR A 223 -2.37 1.78 3.60
C TYR A 223 -1.11 2.01 4.47
N LYS A 224 0.06 2.17 3.84
CA LYS A 224 1.32 2.44 4.54
C LYS A 224 1.30 3.76 5.32
N HIS A 225 0.50 4.73 4.87
CA HIS A 225 0.32 5.99 5.58
C HIS A 225 -0.38 5.78 6.93
N ILE A 226 -1.48 5.01 6.97
CA ILE A 226 -2.15 4.62 8.22
C ILE A 226 -1.18 3.96 9.19
N VAL A 227 -0.48 2.92 8.71
CA VAL A 227 0.46 2.15 9.56
C VAL A 227 1.54 3.05 10.12
N ARG A 228 2.16 3.90 9.29
CA ARG A 228 3.20 4.83 9.71
C ARG A 228 2.69 5.81 10.77
N THR A 229 1.51 6.39 10.58
CA THR A 229 0.93 7.30 11.56
C THR A 229 0.71 6.64 12.91
N ILE A 230 0.32 5.36 12.94
CA ILE A 230 0.17 4.61 14.21
C ILE A 230 1.52 4.38 14.89
N TYR A 231 2.57 4.01 14.14
CA TYR A 231 3.92 3.91 14.70
C TYR A 231 4.44 5.24 15.23
N ASP A 232 4.23 6.32 14.49
CA ASP A 232 4.67 7.66 14.87
C ASP A 232 3.91 8.14 16.11
N HIS A 233 2.61 7.85 16.24
CA HIS A 233 1.82 8.18 17.43
C HIS A 233 2.29 7.40 18.67
N VAL A 234 2.52 6.09 18.56
CA VAL A 234 3.07 5.28 19.66
C VAL A 234 4.43 5.82 20.11
N ARG A 235 5.28 6.23 19.17
CA ARG A 235 6.60 6.81 19.48
C ARG A 235 6.48 8.20 20.10
N LEU A 236 5.64 9.08 19.54
CA LEU A 236 5.51 10.47 19.96
C LEU A 236 4.99 10.59 21.40
N TYR A 237 4.07 9.72 21.78
CA TYR A 237 3.45 9.73 23.11
C TYR A 237 4.02 8.67 24.06
N ASP A 238 5.15 8.05 23.70
CA ASP A 238 5.86 7.01 24.46
C ASP A 238 4.91 5.91 25.00
N ILE A 239 3.94 5.51 24.18
CA ILE A 239 2.95 4.49 24.56
C ILE A 239 3.68 3.16 24.73
N ASP A 240 3.45 2.49 25.86
CA ASP A 240 4.03 1.16 26.09
C ASP A 240 3.28 0.07 25.31
N CYS A 241 3.47 0.08 24.00
CA CYS A 241 3.00 -0.95 23.09
C CYS A 241 4.09 -1.25 22.06
N ASN A 242 4.54 -2.50 22.02
CA ASN A 242 5.48 -2.95 21.00
C ASN A 242 4.75 -3.45 19.75
N LEU A 243 4.53 -2.55 18.78
CA LEU A 243 3.85 -2.88 17.52
C LEU A 243 4.58 -3.94 16.67
N SER A 244 5.88 -4.16 16.90
CA SER A 244 6.69 -5.15 16.19
C SER A 244 6.47 -6.60 16.65
N LEU A 245 5.67 -6.82 17.70
CA LEU A 245 5.30 -8.18 18.13
C LEU A 245 4.28 -8.78 17.16
N ARG A 246 4.35 -10.10 16.93
CA ARG A 246 3.50 -10.80 15.94
C ARG A 246 2.00 -10.51 16.11
N ASN A 247 1.47 -10.65 17.32
CA ASN A 247 0.06 -10.36 17.60
C ASN A 247 -0.31 -8.91 17.30
N ASN A 248 0.59 -7.98 17.58
CA ASN A 248 0.37 -6.58 17.30
C ASN A 248 0.47 -6.27 15.80
N ILE A 249 1.37 -6.92 15.05
CA ILE A 249 1.42 -6.84 13.58
C ILE A 249 0.13 -7.34 12.96
N ILE A 250 -0.39 -8.50 13.41
CA ILE A 250 -1.64 -9.07 12.90
C ILE A 250 -2.80 -8.12 13.21
N LYS A 251 -2.91 -7.66 14.45
CA LYS A 251 -3.96 -6.73 14.89
C LYS A 251 -3.90 -5.40 14.13
N LEU A 252 -2.70 -4.84 13.96
CA LEU A 252 -2.47 -3.61 13.21
C LEU A 252 -2.87 -3.78 11.74
N THR A 253 -2.47 -4.90 11.13
CA THR A 253 -2.81 -5.24 9.74
C THR A 253 -4.32 -5.35 9.56
N SER A 254 -4.99 -6.04 10.47
CA SER A 254 -6.44 -6.19 10.48
C SER A 254 -7.17 -4.85 10.56
N LEU A 255 -6.80 -4.01 11.54
CA LEU A 255 -7.43 -2.71 11.74
C LEU A 255 -7.19 -1.77 10.55
N CYS A 256 -5.94 -1.65 10.08
CA CYS A 256 -5.61 -0.79 8.94
C CYS A 256 -6.29 -1.27 7.64
N TYR A 257 -6.37 -2.59 7.43
CA TYR A 257 -7.06 -3.15 6.27
C TYR A 257 -8.56 -2.88 6.33
N SER A 258 -9.20 -3.07 7.49
CA SER A 258 -10.62 -2.71 7.66
C SER A 258 -10.84 -1.24 7.31
N GLN A 259 -10.04 -0.32 7.86
CA GLN A 259 -10.20 1.12 7.58
C GLN A 259 -10.19 1.44 6.09
N ILE A 260 -9.22 0.94 5.33
CA ILE A 260 -9.12 1.22 3.89
C ILE A 260 -10.21 0.49 3.07
N CYS A 261 -10.83 -0.58 3.60
CA CYS A 261 -11.96 -1.27 2.99
C CYS A 261 -13.29 -0.48 3.05
N SER A 262 -13.36 0.63 3.80
CA SER A 262 -14.58 1.46 3.87
C SER A 262 -15.02 1.97 2.49
N LYS A 263 -16.34 2.08 2.32
CA LYS A 263 -16.96 2.61 1.09
C LYS A 263 -16.49 4.02 0.74
N LYS A 264 -16.03 4.80 1.72
CA LYS A 264 -15.48 6.15 1.51
C LYS A 264 -14.27 6.17 0.57
N PHE A 265 -13.53 5.05 0.48
CA PHE A 265 -12.34 4.94 -0.36
C PHE A 265 -12.62 4.35 -1.76
N ILE A 266 -13.85 3.97 -2.10
CA ILE A 266 -14.18 3.35 -3.40
C ILE A 266 -13.75 4.25 -4.57
N LEU A 267 -14.03 5.55 -4.51
CA LEU A 267 -13.66 6.49 -5.58
C LEU A 267 -12.14 6.63 -5.71
N MET A 268 -11.41 6.67 -4.59
CA MET A 268 -9.94 6.67 -4.58
C MET A 268 -9.39 5.39 -5.22
N HIS A 269 -9.96 4.23 -4.91
CA HIS A 269 -9.51 2.96 -5.49
C HIS A 269 -9.80 2.88 -6.99
N ARG A 270 -10.99 3.31 -7.43
CA ARG A 270 -11.33 3.44 -8.86
C ARG A 270 -10.41 4.43 -9.56
N TYR A 271 -9.97 5.49 -8.88
CA TYR A 271 -9.02 6.43 -9.44
C TYR A 271 -7.69 5.76 -9.77
N SER A 272 -7.23 4.80 -8.95
CA SER A 272 -6.05 3.97 -9.26
C SER A 272 -6.20 3.22 -10.60
N TRP A 273 -7.39 2.69 -10.89
CA TRP A 273 -7.69 2.01 -12.16
C TRP A 273 -7.78 2.98 -13.34
N PHE A 274 -8.37 4.16 -13.13
CA PHE A 274 -8.40 5.23 -14.12
C PHE A 274 -6.99 5.74 -14.47
N GLN A 275 -6.17 6.02 -13.47
CA GLN A 275 -4.76 6.39 -13.67
C GLN A 275 -3.96 5.29 -14.35
N GLY A 276 -4.30 4.02 -14.08
CA GLY A 276 -3.73 2.87 -14.78
C GLY A 276 -4.18 2.72 -16.24
N GLY A 277 -5.14 3.51 -16.71
CA GLY A 277 -5.68 3.48 -18.08
C GLY A 277 -6.81 2.47 -18.30
N TYR A 278 -7.28 1.76 -17.26
CA TYR A 278 -8.30 0.71 -17.39
C TYR A 278 -9.74 1.23 -17.42
N LEU A 279 -9.96 2.46 -16.96
CA LEU A 279 -11.26 3.14 -16.99
C LEU A 279 -11.16 4.30 -17.96
N GLU A 280 -12.17 4.45 -18.80
CA GLU A 280 -12.28 5.58 -19.73
C GLU A 280 -12.60 6.89 -19.00
N ASN A 281 -13.54 6.83 -18.05
CA ASN A 281 -14.03 8.00 -17.34
C ASN A 281 -13.37 8.16 -15.97
N ASN A 282 -13.04 9.40 -15.63
CA ASN A 282 -12.58 9.76 -14.30
C ASN A 282 -13.71 9.45 -13.28
N PRO A 283 -13.43 8.72 -12.18
CA PRO A 283 -14.45 8.36 -11.19
C PRO A 283 -14.96 9.53 -10.35
N GLY A 284 -14.36 10.72 -10.47
CA GLY A 284 -14.73 11.92 -9.73
C GLY A 284 -13.76 12.26 -8.59
N SER A 285 -14.07 13.33 -7.87
CA SER A 285 -13.31 13.72 -6.68
C SER A 285 -13.43 12.68 -5.59
N TYR A 286 -12.34 12.42 -4.89
CA TYR A 286 -12.29 11.53 -3.74
C TYR A 286 -11.48 12.18 -2.62
N GLN A 287 -11.69 11.71 -1.40
CA GLN A 287 -10.83 12.01 -0.27
C GLN A 287 -9.90 10.84 -0.02
N ASN A 288 -8.66 11.13 0.36
CA ASN A 288 -7.65 10.11 0.67
C ASN A 288 -7.62 9.77 2.17
N VAL A 289 -6.70 8.89 2.60
CA VAL A 289 -6.58 8.49 4.01
C VAL A 289 -6.28 9.66 4.92
N GLU A 290 -5.41 10.60 4.49
CA GLU A 290 -5.11 11.79 5.29
C GLU A 290 -6.39 12.57 5.58
N GLU A 291 -7.22 12.77 4.55
CA GLU A 291 -8.43 13.60 4.65
C GLU A 291 -9.56 12.93 5.42
N ILE A 292 -9.73 11.61 5.31
CA ILE A 292 -10.82 10.88 5.98
C ILE A 292 -10.45 10.45 7.40
N CYS A 293 -9.22 9.95 7.59
CA CYS A 293 -8.83 9.25 8.81
C CYS A 293 -7.91 10.08 9.70
N LEU A 294 -7.10 11.00 9.16
CA LEU A 294 -6.01 11.62 9.92
C LEU A 294 -6.19 13.13 10.11
N ARG A 295 -7.09 13.76 9.36
CA ARG A 295 -7.46 15.17 9.47
C ARG A 295 -8.84 15.31 10.07
N PHE A 296 -8.90 15.44 11.38
CA PHE A 296 -10.12 15.71 12.13
C PHE A 296 -9.93 16.96 13.00
N GLN A 297 -11.03 17.69 13.23
CA GLN A 297 -11.01 18.94 13.98
C GLN A 297 -11.08 18.72 15.50
N ASP A 298 -11.63 17.57 15.91
CA ASP A 298 -11.77 17.22 17.32
C ASP A 298 -10.44 16.71 17.89
N TYR A 299 -9.95 17.41 18.91
CA TYR A 299 -8.75 17.01 19.64
C TYR A 299 -9.07 16.08 20.82
N ALA A 300 -10.29 15.55 20.89
CA ALA A 300 -10.74 14.62 21.92
C ALA A 300 -11.17 13.27 21.31
N CYS A 301 -10.96 12.20 22.08
CA CYS A 301 -11.48 10.90 21.73
C CYS A 301 -13.01 10.86 21.95
N HIS A 302 -13.75 10.36 20.97
CA HIS A 302 -15.22 10.26 20.99
C HIS A 302 -15.76 9.11 21.84
N GLU A 303 -14.90 8.33 22.49
CA GLU A 303 -15.35 7.32 23.45
C GLU A 303 -15.59 7.97 24.82
N ASN A 304 -16.60 7.48 25.53
CA ASN A 304 -17.10 8.12 26.74
C ASN A 304 -16.01 8.26 27.81
N ARG A 305 -15.87 9.47 28.37
CA ARG A 305 -14.91 9.80 29.44
C ARG A 305 -13.46 9.47 29.07
N CYS A 306 -13.08 9.72 27.82
CA CYS A 306 -11.71 9.50 27.36
C CYS A 306 -10.98 10.82 27.10
N ASP A 307 -9.94 11.06 27.89
CA ASP A 307 -9.06 12.23 27.74
C ASP A 307 -7.76 11.89 26.99
N ASN A 308 -7.67 10.69 26.40
CA ASN A 308 -6.49 10.28 25.63
C ASN A 308 -6.45 11.00 24.29
N ILE A 309 -5.22 11.27 23.84
CA ILE A 309 -4.97 11.99 22.60
C ILE A 309 -5.49 11.18 21.40
N PRO A 310 -6.29 11.80 20.51
CA PRO A 310 -6.75 11.18 19.28
C PRO A 310 -5.63 10.66 18.39
N LEU A 311 -5.90 9.53 17.74
CA LEU A 311 -5.02 8.88 16.77
C LEU A 311 -5.63 8.92 15.37
N ILE A 312 -6.89 8.51 15.23
CA ILE A 312 -7.51 8.25 13.94
C ILE A 312 -9.03 8.43 14.00
N GLN A 313 -9.61 8.99 12.95
CA GLN A 313 -11.05 8.96 12.70
C GLN A 313 -11.42 7.67 11.95
N CYS A 314 -12.36 6.91 12.49
CA CYS A 314 -12.82 5.67 11.89
C CYS A 314 -13.57 5.95 10.58
N SER A 315 -13.16 5.28 9.50
CA SER A 315 -13.75 5.45 8.17
C SER A 315 -15.16 4.84 8.02
N PHE A 316 -15.67 4.12 9.02
CA PHE A 316 -17.01 3.54 9.06
C PHE A 316 -17.97 4.32 9.95
N CYS A 317 -17.64 4.47 11.24
CA CYS A 317 -18.52 5.10 12.22
C CYS A 317 -18.19 6.58 12.50
N GLU A 318 -17.15 7.13 11.87
CA GLU A 318 -16.74 8.54 11.96
C GLU A 318 -16.28 9.00 13.35
N LYS A 319 -16.25 8.10 14.33
CA LYS A 319 -15.68 8.38 15.64
C LYS A 319 -14.18 8.67 15.55
N VAL A 320 -13.74 9.73 16.21
CA VAL A 320 -12.33 10.04 16.47
C VAL A 320 -11.87 9.22 17.67
N LEU A 321 -10.86 8.38 17.50
CA LEU A 321 -10.42 7.39 18.48
C LEU A 321 -8.95 7.61 18.85
N CYS A 322 -8.63 7.52 20.13
CA CYS A 322 -7.25 7.43 20.61
C CYS A 322 -6.65 6.03 20.35
N PHE A 323 -5.36 5.87 20.58
CA PHE A 323 -4.67 4.58 20.41
C PHE A 323 -5.32 3.44 21.21
N HIS A 324 -5.73 3.70 22.46
CA HIS A 324 -6.36 2.68 23.29
C HIS A 324 -7.67 2.18 22.67
N HIS A 325 -8.58 3.10 22.33
CA HIS A 325 -9.90 2.73 21.80
C HIS A 325 -9.82 2.13 20.39
N PHE A 326 -8.90 2.60 19.55
CA PHE A 326 -8.72 2.04 18.21
C PHE A 326 -7.98 0.69 18.25
N PHE A 327 -6.77 0.68 18.81
CA PHE A 327 -5.86 -0.45 18.74
C PHE A 327 -6.04 -1.43 19.90
N VAL A 328 -6.05 -0.99 21.15
CA VAL A 328 -6.09 -1.90 22.32
C VAL A 328 -7.45 -2.58 22.44
N MET A 329 -8.54 -1.83 22.32
CA MET A 329 -9.91 -2.37 22.33
C MET A 329 -10.32 -3.04 21.00
N TYR A 330 -9.47 -2.98 19.97
CA TYR A 330 -9.70 -3.61 18.67
C TYR A 330 -10.98 -3.12 17.98
N HIS A 331 -11.01 -1.84 17.63
CA HIS A 331 -12.14 -1.19 16.95
C HIS A 331 -12.24 -1.62 15.47
N ILE A 332 -12.84 -2.79 15.23
CA ILE A 332 -12.99 -3.40 13.91
C ILE A 332 -14.43 -3.30 13.41
N HIS A 333 -14.59 -3.12 12.10
CA HIS A 333 -15.86 -3.16 11.36
C HIS A 333 -15.82 -4.24 10.29
#